data_AF-A0A833G411-F1
#
_entry.id   AF-A0A833G411-F1
#
_cell.length_a   1.000
_cell.length_b   1.000
_cell.length_c   1.000
_cell.angle_alpha   90.00
_cell.angle_beta   90.00
_cell.angle_gamma   90.00
#
_symmetry.space_group_name_H-M   'P 1'
#
loop_
_entity.id
_entity.type
_entity.pdbx_description
1 polymer ?
#
loop_
_entity_poly.entity_id
_entity_poly.type
_entity_poly.pdbx_seq_one_letter_code
_entity_poly.pdbx_strand_id
1 'polypeptide(L)'
;DEVRAIFRGAAAEGRTILTEPEAKSVLAAYDVTVPRILEARSPAEAEEHAAHLLKEWERVVVKLLSKAISHKSDVGGVVLNIETAKAAREAAEAIEARVRKVRPDADIEGYAVQPMVKMKHAHELILGVSRDPIFGPVVLFGAGGVSVEVVDDTAIGLPPLDDVLGEELIERTRIGRLLAGFRDRAPADRAAILRSLNAVSQMVVDFPCIAGIDVNPLLTGPEGAVALDARIELDLSRIEEEGPNPDLAIRPYPSGWEKTFTSQAGEEYTLRPIRPADIALYPDFLQCVSADDIRLRFLGYRRAFPDEMLKRLTQLDYDREIAFVAIRADGALAGISRLSADPNHESAEFGLLVRSDLQGQGLGWALMTHLIDYGRADGLSRIEGIMFDENDRMIGLARDLGFVIHDHPDDSTLELAVLELK
;
A
#
# COMPACT_ATOMS: atom_id res chain seq x y z
N ASP A 1 9.71 10.96 -3.70
CA ASP A 1 11.07 11.49 -3.98
C ASP A 1 12.04 11.43 -2.81
N GLU A 2 11.71 11.96 -1.63
CA GLU A 2 12.60 11.96 -0.46
C GLU A 2 13.08 10.55 -0.06
N VAL A 3 12.14 9.59 0.05
CA VAL A 3 12.45 8.18 0.36
C VAL A 3 13.39 7.56 -0.68
N ARG A 4 13.17 7.83 -1.97
CA ARG A 4 14.03 7.33 -3.06
C ARG A 4 15.44 7.89 -2.96
N ALA A 5 15.60 9.15 -2.54
CA ALA A 5 16.92 9.75 -2.32
C ALA A 5 17.68 9.06 -1.18
N ILE A 6 16.99 8.71 -0.08
CA ILE A 6 17.57 7.94 1.03
C ILE A 6 18.05 6.57 0.54
N PHE A 7 17.21 5.84 -0.19
CA PHE A 7 17.55 4.51 -0.71
C PHE A 7 18.74 4.56 -1.69
N ARG A 8 18.74 5.53 -2.62
CA ARG A 8 19.87 5.74 -3.54
C ARG A 8 21.16 6.11 -2.80
N GLY A 9 21.07 6.90 -1.74
CA GLY A 9 22.21 7.25 -0.89
C GLY A 9 22.83 6.02 -0.23
N ALA A 10 22.01 5.16 0.38
CA ALA A 10 22.48 3.90 0.96
C ALA A 10 23.05 2.94 -0.09
N ALA A 11 22.40 2.83 -1.25
CA ALA A 11 22.85 1.99 -2.35
C ALA A 11 24.19 2.44 -2.95
N ALA A 12 24.41 3.75 -3.09
CA ALA A 12 25.68 4.32 -3.56
C ALA A 12 26.85 3.98 -2.63
N GLU A 13 26.58 3.76 -1.35
CA GLU A 13 27.55 3.30 -0.35
C GLU A 13 27.64 1.76 -0.26
N GLY A 14 26.89 1.03 -1.09
CA GLY A 14 26.85 -0.44 -1.09
C GLY A 14 26.16 -1.04 0.14
N ARG A 15 25.34 -0.27 0.87
CA ARG A 15 24.66 -0.72 2.08
C ARG A 15 23.29 -1.30 1.78
N THR A 16 23.07 -2.54 2.19
CA THR A 16 21.76 -3.20 2.14
C THR A 16 20.87 -2.84 3.33
N ILE A 17 21.38 -2.21 4.38
CA ILE A 17 20.62 -1.86 5.58
C ILE A 17 20.70 -0.35 5.79
N LEU A 18 19.54 0.27 6.02
CA LEU A 18 19.44 1.67 6.42
C LEU A 18 19.90 1.86 7.87
N THR A 19 20.53 2.99 8.14
CA THR A 19 20.77 3.45 9.51
C THR A 19 19.45 3.78 10.21
N GLU A 20 19.45 3.85 11.54
CA GLU A 20 18.23 4.18 12.29
C GLU A 20 17.62 5.54 11.90
N PRO A 21 18.40 6.63 11.71
CA PRO A 21 17.85 7.90 11.23
C PRO A 21 17.22 7.78 9.84
N GLU A 22 17.91 7.14 8.90
CA GLU A 22 17.39 6.90 7.54
C GLU A 22 16.08 6.10 7.58
N ALA A 23 16.04 4.99 8.32
CA ALA A 23 14.84 4.15 8.44
C ALA A 23 13.67 4.92 9.07
N LYS A 24 13.92 5.71 10.12
CA LYS A 24 12.88 6.53 10.76
C LYS A 24 12.41 7.70 9.90
N SER A 25 13.28 8.29 9.09
CA SER A 25 12.88 9.28 8.09
C SER A 25 11.97 8.67 7.03
N VAL A 26 12.24 7.44 6.59
CA VAL A 26 11.35 6.71 5.67
C VAL A 26 10.00 6.42 6.32
N LEU A 27 9.99 5.94 7.58
CA LEU A 27 8.75 5.74 8.33
C LEU A 27 7.94 7.05 8.48
N ALA A 28 8.60 8.16 8.82
CA ALA A 28 7.97 9.46 8.99
C ALA A 28 7.38 10.01 7.68
N ALA A 29 8.00 9.72 6.53
CA ALA A 29 7.48 10.09 5.22
C ALA A 29 6.15 9.39 4.86
N TYR A 30 5.78 8.34 5.58
CA TYR A 30 4.50 7.63 5.51
C TYR A 30 3.65 7.85 6.78
N ASP A 31 3.84 8.97 7.47
CA ASP A 31 3.06 9.38 8.66
C ASP A 31 3.13 8.41 9.85
N VAL A 32 4.17 7.56 9.92
CA VAL A 32 4.45 6.76 11.12
C VAL A 32 5.17 7.65 12.14
N THR A 33 4.59 7.79 13.34
CA THR A 33 5.19 8.61 14.40
C THR A 33 6.51 7.99 14.87
N VAL A 34 7.58 8.77 14.81
CA VAL A 34 8.90 8.40 15.33
C VAL A 34 9.38 9.44 16.34
N PRO A 35 10.20 9.07 17.35
CA PRO A 35 10.82 10.04 18.24
C PRO A 35 11.73 10.99 17.46
N ARG A 36 11.77 12.27 17.85
CA ARG A 36 12.73 13.23 17.31
C ARG A 36 14.15 12.72 17.49
N ILE A 37 14.97 12.80 16.44
CA ILE A 37 16.36 12.33 16.47
C ILE A 37 17.29 13.52 16.26
N LEU A 38 18.30 13.63 17.13
CA LEU A 38 19.43 14.54 16.94
C LEU A 38 20.71 13.69 16.81
N GLU A 39 21.37 13.78 15.66
CA GLU A 39 22.60 13.06 15.38
C GLU A 39 23.81 13.82 15.92
N ALA A 40 24.53 13.22 16.86
CA ALA A 40 25.76 13.73 17.45
C ALA A 40 26.97 12.96 16.92
N ARG A 41 27.98 13.66 16.39
CA ARG A 41 29.25 13.08 15.91
C ARG A 41 30.29 12.90 17.01
N SER A 42 30.01 13.37 18.23
CA SER A 42 30.90 13.24 19.38
C SER A 42 30.12 13.18 20.69
N PRO A 43 30.73 12.68 21.79
CA PRO A 43 30.12 12.75 23.11
C PRO A 43 29.79 14.18 23.58
N ALA A 44 30.54 15.18 23.12
CA ALA A 44 30.28 16.58 23.43
C ALA A 44 29.03 17.10 22.70
N GLU A 45 28.83 16.73 21.44
CA GLU A 45 27.60 17.04 20.71
C GLU A 45 26.39 16.31 21.33
N ALA A 46 26.58 15.08 21.82
CA ALA A 46 25.52 14.36 22.52
C ALA A 46 25.07 15.08 23.79
N GLU A 47 26.00 15.71 24.52
CA GLU A 47 25.71 16.58 25.66
C GLU A 47 24.83 17.77 25.25
N GLU A 48 25.21 18.48 24.19
CA GLU A 48 24.48 19.64 23.68
C GLU A 48 23.05 19.27 23.25
N HIS A 49 22.91 18.19 22.47
CA HIS A 49 21.62 17.70 22.01
C HIS A 49 20.73 17.24 23.16
N ALA A 50 21.29 16.56 24.16
CA ALA A 50 20.57 16.20 25.38
C ALA A 50 20.12 17.45 26.15
N ALA A 51 20.98 18.47 26.29
CA ALA A 51 20.62 19.73 26.94
C ALA A 51 19.46 20.45 26.22
N HIS A 52 19.37 20.33 24.89
CA HIS A 52 18.24 20.86 24.13
C HIS A 52 16.95 20.08 24.41
N LEU A 53 16.98 18.75 24.28
CA LEU A 53 15.80 17.89 24.45
C LEU A 53 15.27 17.89 25.89
N LEU A 54 16.15 17.94 26.90
CA LEU A 54 15.78 17.95 28.31
C LEU A 54 15.04 19.24 28.76
N LYS A 55 14.91 20.25 27.89
CA LYS A 55 14.04 21.41 28.13
C LYS A 55 12.55 21.06 28.02
N GLU A 56 12.24 20.06 27.21
CA GLU A 56 10.87 19.65 26.87
C GLU A 56 10.54 18.24 27.39
N TRP A 57 11.57 17.41 27.64
CA TRP A 57 11.43 16.01 28.00
C TRP A 57 12.11 15.70 29.34
N GLU A 58 11.49 14.85 30.15
CA GLU A 58 12.05 14.44 31.46
C GLU A 58 13.35 13.63 31.31
N ARG A 59 13.44 12.82 30.25
CA ARG A 59 14.52 11.87 30.01
C ARG A 59 14.84 11.76 28.54
N VAL A 60 16.10 11.46 28.24
CA VAL A 60 16.60 11.15 26.90
C VAL A 60 17.22 9.76 26.83
N VAL A 61 17.46 9.33 25.60
CA VAL A 61 18.14 8.09 25.24
C VAL A 61 19.32 8.45 24.34
N VAL A 62 20.45 7.76 24.54
CA VAL A 62 21.61 7.82 23.64
C VAL A 62 21.79 6.43 23.04
N LYS A 63 21.77 6.35 21.71
CA LYS A 63 22.00 5.13 20.93
C LYS A 63 23.24 5.30 20.05
N LEU A 64 24.00 4.23 19.86
CA LEU A 64 25.07 4.15 18.87
C LEU A 64 24.48 4.34 17.47
N LEU A 65 25.08 5.23 16.69
CA LEU A 65 24.85 5.30 15.25
C LEU A 65 26.00 4.56 14.56
N SER A 66 25.68 3.44 13.90
CA SER A 66 26.66 2.72 13.09
C SER A 66 26.08 2.05 11.86
N LYS A 67 26.77 2.18 10.71
CA LYS A 67 26.40 1.48 9.46
C LYS A 67 26.73 -0.02 9.52
N ALA A 68 27.68 -0.41 10.37
CA ALA A 68 28.15 -1.79 10.49
C ALA A 68 27.43 -2.61 11.58
N ILE A 69 26.80 -1.95 12.55
CA ILE A 69 26.17 -2.60 13.70
C ILE A 69 24.66 -2.31 13.69
N SER A 70 23.87 -3.29 13.26
CA SER A 70 22.40 -3.21 13.26
C SER A 70 21.80 -3.44 14.65
N HIS A 71 22.22 -4.50 15.36
CA HIS A 71 21.73 -4.84 16.70
C HIS A 71 22.51 -4.10 17.80
N LYS A 72 22.16 -2.83 18.01
CA LYS A 72 22.83 -1.91 18.95
C LYS A 72 22.79 -2.41 20.40
N SER A 73 21.67 -3.00 20.83
CA SER A 73 21.51 -3.48 22.22
C SER A 73 22.49 -4.59 22.57
N ASP A 74 22.80 -5.49 21.63
CA ASP A 74 23.67 -6.66 21.85
C ASP A 74 25.12 -6.28 22.14
N VAL A 75 25.55 -5.13 21.63
CA VAL A 75 26.89 -4.56 21.89
C VAL A 75 26.89 -3.52 23.02
N GLY A 76 25.76 -3.38 23.74
CA GLY A 76 25.59 -2.36 24.78
C GLY A 76 25.60 -0.93 24.23
N GLY A 77 25.17 -0.76 22.98
CA GLY A 77 25.11 0.49 22.23
C GLY A 77 23.89 1.37 22.53
N VAL A 78 23.11 1.06 23.57
CA VAL A 78 21.94 1.84 23.98
C VAL A 78 22.02 2.14 25.47
N VAL A 79 21.82 3.41 25.84
CA VAL A 79 21.70 3.85 27.24
C VAL A 79 20.41 4.65 27.39
N LEU A 80 19.56 4.17 28.30
CA LEU A 80 18.22 4.72 28.59
C LEU A 80 18.23 5.54 29.88
N ASN A 81 17.12 6.25 30.14
CA ASN A 81 16.87 6.99 31.38
C ASN A 81 17.90 8.08 31.72
N ILE A 82 18.36 8.83 30.73
CA ILE A 82 19.33 9.90 30.94
C ILE A 82 18.59 11.17 31.34
N GLU A 83 18.87 11.68 32.55
CA GLU A 83 18.17 12.84 33.15
C GLU A 83 18.96 14.15 33.07
N THR A 84 20.24 14.10 32.66
CA THR A 84 21.10 15.29 32.56
C THR A 84 21.93 15.27 31.29
N ALA A 85 22.26 16.46 30.78
CA ALA A 85 23.12 16.61 29.60
C ALA A 85 24.48 15.92 29.80
N LYS A 86 25.10 16.14 30.96
CA LYS A 86 26.39 15.51 31.31
C LYS A 86 26.31 13.97 31.30
N ALA A 87 25.21 13.40 31.81
CA ALA A 87 25.01 11.95 31.77
C ALA A 87 24.86 11.42 30.33
N ALA A 88 24.40 12.24 29.38
CA ALA A 88 24.36 11.86 27.97
C ALA A 88 25.76 11.73 27.36
N ARG A 89 26.68 12.65 27.71
CA ARG A 89 28.09 12.53 27.35
C ARG A 89 28.73 11.28 27.93
N GLU A 90 28.56 11.06 29.23
CA GLU A 90 29.08 9.88 29.93
C GLU A 90 28.52 8.59 29.31
N ALA A 91 27.25 8.59 28.89
CA ALA A 91 26.64 7.49 28.18
C ALA A 91 27.28 7.23 26.80
N ALA A 92 27.54 8.27 26.02
CA ALA A 92 28.19 8.18 24.71
C ALA A 92 29.63 7.63 24.82
N GLU A 93 30.42 8.15 25.77
CA GLU A 93 31.77 7.66 26.07
C GLU A 93 31.74 6.18 26.51
N ALA A 94 30.77 5.80 27.35
CA ALA A 94 30.61 4.43 27.80
C ALA A 94 30.17 3.47 26.69
N ILE A 95 29.32 3.91 25.76
CA ILE A 95 28.94 3.16 24.56
C ILE A 95 30.19 2.88 23.72
N GLU A 96 30.97 3.91 23.40
CA GLU A 96 32.19 3.79 22.59
C GLU A 96 33.18 2.79 23.21
N ALA A 97 33.41 2.88 24.52
CA ALA A 97 34.28 1.97 25.25
C ALA A 97 33.80 0.50 25.19
N ARG A 98 32.48 0.26 25.32
CA ARG A 98 31.90 -1.09 25.22
C ARG A 98 32.02 -1.64 23.81
N VAL A 99 31.65 -0.85 22.80
CA VAL A 99 31.68 -1.26 21.39
C VAL A 99 33.11 -1.60 20.98
N ARG A 100 34.09 -0.74 21.27
CA ARG A 100 35.51 -1.02 20.94
C ARG A 100 36.07 -2.24 21.65
N LYS A 101 35.56 -2.59 22.84
CA LYS A 101 35.97 -3.81 23.54
C LYS A 101 35.49 -5.08 22.83
N VAL A 102 34.29 -5.04 22.24
CA VAL A 102 33.70 -6.19 21.52
C VAL A 102 34.16 -6.22 20.06
N ARG A 103 34.31 -5.05 19.44
CA ARG A 103 34.67 -4.82 18.04
C ARG A 103 35.67 -3.65 17.96
N PRO A 104 36.98 -3.90 18.10
CA PRO A 104 38.00 -2.84 18.09
C PRO A 104 38.00 -2.01 16.81
N ASP A 105 37.69 -2.65 15.68
CA ASP A 105 37.66 -2.04 14.34
C ASP A 105 36.26 -1.54 13.95
N ALA A 106 35.32 -1.41 14.90
CA ALA A 106 34.01 -0.86 14.61
C ALA A 106 34.12 0.60 14.18
N ASP A 107 33.59 0.91 13.00
CA ASP A 107 33.35 2.28 12.59
C ASP A 107 32.18 2.84 13.41
N ILE A 108 32.45 3.93 14.13
CA ILE A 108 31.47 4.62 14.98
C ILE A 108 31.28 6.01 14.40
N GLU A 109 30.17 6.18 13.71
CA GLU A 109 29.80 7.41 13.01
C GLU A 109 29.28 8.47 13.99
N GLY A 110 28.75 8.03 15.13
CA GLY A 110 28.31 8.90 16.21
C GLY A 110 27.23 8.27 17.08
N TYR A 111 26.29 9.11 17.50
CA TYR A 111 25.22 8.77 18.41
C TYR A 111 23.91 9.43 17.99
N ALA A 112 22.80 8.71 18.15
CA ALA A 112 21.48 9.27 18.07
C ALA A 112 21.00 9.64 19.49
N VAL A 113 20.74 10.93 19.72
CA VAL A 113 20.12 11.43 20.96
C VAL A 113 18.64 11.66 20.71
N GLN A 114 17.79 10.99 21.49
CA GLN A 114 16.34 10.96 21.29
C GLN A 114 15.61 11.21 22.61
N PRO A 115 14.39 11.77 22.60
CA PRO A 115 13.56 11.80 23.80
C PRO A 115 13.20 10.37 24.22
N MET A 116 13.18 10.12 25.54
CA MET A 116 12.74 8.84 26.08
C MET A 116 11.20 8.84 26.16
N VAL A 117 10.56 8.40 25.08
CA VAL A 117 9.10 8.28 25.03
C VAL A 117 8.62 7.30 26.10
N LYS A 118 7.70 7.76 26.94
CA LYS A 118 7.03 6.94 27.95
C LYS A 118 5.55 7.16 27.83
N MET A 119 4.83 6.06 27.69
CA MET A 119 3.38 6.03 27.69
C MET A 119 2.91 5.18 28.86
N LYS A 120 1.98 5.71 29.64
CA LYS A 120 1.44 4.97 30.79
C LYS A 120 0.63 3.78 30.28
N HIS A 121 0.95 2.59 30.77
CA HIS A 121 0.31 1.33 30.38
C HIS A 121 0.40 0.97 28.90
N ALA A 122 1.43 1.46 28.20
CA ALA A 122 1.64 1.08 26.81
C ALA A 122 2.00 -0.39 26.63
N HIS A 123 1.72 -0.86 25.44
CA HIS A 123 2.08 -2.15 24.90
C HIS A 123 3.22 -1.97 23.89
N GLU A 124 4.17 -2.89 23.90
CA GLU A 124 5.15 -3.01 22.83
C GLU A 124 4.56 -3.96 21.78
N LEU A 125 4.55 -3.52 20.52
CA LEU A 125 4.11 -4.28 19.35
C LEU A 125 5.28 -4.45 18.39
N ILE A 126 5.19 -5.46 17.52
CA ILE A 126 6.08 -5.65 16.37
C ILE A 126 5.27 -5.54 15.09
N LEU A 127 5.78 -4.75 14.14
CA LEU A 127 5.30 -4.70 12.76
C LEU A 127 6.48 -5.03 11.86
N GLY A 128 6.29 -5.93 10.91
CA GLY A 128 7.38 -6.32 10.02
C GLY A 128 6.92 -6.65 8.61
N VAL A 129 7.87 -6.63 7.70
CA VAL A 129 7.74 -7.15 6.34
C VAL A 129 8.85 -8.16 6.13
N SER A 130 8.50 -9.30 5.57
CA SER A 130 9.45 -10.27 5.04
C SER A 130 8.98 -10.77 3.68
N ARG A 131 9.86 -11.47 2.95
CA ARG A 131 9.50 -12.13 1.69
C ARG A 131 9.24 -13.61 1.92
N ASP A 132 8.03 -14.04 1.62
CA ASP A 132 7.67 -15.45 1.49
C ASP A 132 8.03 -15.96 0.09
N PRO A 133 8.57 -17.18 -0.07
CA PRO A 133 8.94 -17.72 -1.37
C PRO A 133 7.78 -17.94 -2.36
N ILE A 134 6.54 -18.03 -1.88
CA ILE A 134 5.35 -18.28 -2.69
C ILE A 134 4.55 -16.99 -2.85
N PHE A 135 4.32 -16.27 -1.76
CA PHE A 135 3.43 -15.10 -1.74
C PHE A 135 4.13 -13.75 -1.94
N GLY A 136 5.45 -13.74 -2.06
CA GLY A 136 6.20 -12.49 -2.15
C GLY A 136 6.18 -11.73 -0.82
N PRO A 137 6.07 -10.39 -0.80
CA PRO A 137 6.03 -9.62 0.44
C PRO A 137 4.84 -10.00 1.33
N VAL A 138 5.09 -10.21 2.62
CA VAL A 138 4.07 -10.45 3.65
C VAL A 138 4.26 -9.50 4.83
N VAL A 139 3.15 -9.00 5.38
CA VAL A 139 3.15 -8.11 6.56
C VAL A 139 2.87 -8.93 7.81
N LEU A 140 3.68 -8.73 8.84
CA LEU A 140 3.54 -9.34 10.16
C LEU A 140 3.11 -8.29 11.18
N PHE A 141 2.15 -8.66 12.03
CA PHE A 141 1.74 -7.91 13.22
C PHE A 141 1.77 -8.82 14.45
N GLY A 142 2.20 -8.32 15.60
CA GLY A 142 2.12 -9.09 16.84
C GLY A 142 2.54 -8.35 18.09
N ALA A 143 2.58 -9.08 19.20
CA ALA A 143 3.19 -8.58 20.42
C ALA A 143 4.69 -8.33 20.20
N GLY A 144 5.22 -7.26 20.79
CA GLY A 144 6.64 -6.87 20.77
C GLY A 144 7.38 -7.23 22.07
N GLY A 145 8.69 -6.89 22.11
CA GLY A 145 9.56 -7.06 23.28
C GLY A 145 10.37 -8.37 23.31
N VAL A 146 11.14 -8.58 24.37
CA VAL A 146 12.05 -9.75 24.50
C VAL A 146 11.35 -11.10 24.66
N SER A 147 10.04 -11.10 24.91
CA SER A 147 9.22 -12.30 25.10
C SER A 147 8.56 -12.82 23.81
N VAL A 148 8.78 -12.16 22.67
CA VAL A 148 8.12 -12.49 21.38
C VAL A 148 8.46 -13.90 20.90
N GLU A 149 9.71 -14.34 21.06
CA GLU A 149 10.15 -15.69 20.70
C GLU A 149 9.47 -16.80 21.52
N VAL A 150 8.86 -16.47 22.67
CA VAL A 150 8.31 -17.44 23.63
C VAL A 150 6.79 -17.53 23.57
N VAL A 151 6.10 -16.44 23.17
CA VAL A 151 4.63 -16.38 23.22
C VAL A 151 3.99 -16.72 21.86
N ASP A 152 4.70 -16.51 20.74
CA ASP A 152 4.23 -16.76 19.37
C ASP A 152 2.82 -16.17 19.13
N ASP A 153 2.70 -14.86 19.37
CA ASP A 153 1.45 -14.11 19.23
C ASP A 153 1.54 -13.14 18.05
N THR A 154 1.56 -13.71 16.85
CA THR A 154 1.70 -12.98 15.59
C THR A 154 0.59 -13.37 14.60
N ALA A 155 0.31 -12.47 13.67
CA ALA A 155 -0.56 -12.68 12.53
C ALA A 155 0.13 -12.15 11.27
N ILE A 156 -0.13 -12.83 10.15
CA ILE A 156 0.43 -12.49 8.83
C ILE A 156 -0.72 -12.13 7.88
N GLY A 157 -0.50 -11.09 7.07
CA GLY A 157 -1.37 -10.62 6.00
C GLY A 157 -0.60 -10.32 4.72
N LEU A 158 -1.33 -10.23 3.61
CA LEU A 158 -0.78 -9.92 2.30
C LEU A 158 -1.00 -8.42 2.01
N PRO A 159 0.04 -7.66 1.62
CA PRO A 159 -0.11 -6.30 1.15
C PRO A 159 -0.79 -6.27 -0.24
N PRO A 160 -1.49 -5.17 -0.60
CA PRO A 160 -1.74 -4.00 0.23
C PRO A 160 -2.78 -4.26 1.34
N LEU A 161 -2.54 -3.72 2.52
CA LEU A 161 -3.50 -3.67 3.62
C LEU A 161 -4.35 -2.40 3.56
N ASP A 162 -5.60 -2.53 3.96
CA ASP A 162 -6.47 -1.41 4.32
C ASP A 162 -6.88 -1.52 5.80
N ASP A 163 -7.70 -0.58 6.28
CA ASP A 163 -8.16 -0.56 7.67
C ASP A 163 -8.91 -1.85 8.05
N VAL A 164 -9.63 -2.48 7.11
CA VAL A 164 -10.40 -3.70 7.38
C VAL A 164 -9.45 -4.89 7.55
N LEU A 165 -8.54 -5.10 6.60
CA LEU A 165 -7.53 -6.17 6.66
C LEU A 165 -6.58 -5.98 7.84
N GLY A 166 -6.18 -4.74 8.13
CA GLY A 166 -5.37 -4.40 9.30
C GLY A 166 -6.10 -4.73 10.61
N GLU A 167 -7.40 -4.46 10.68
CA GLU A 167 -8.22 -4.79 11.84
C GLU A 167 -8.30 -6.30 12.07
N GLU A 168 -8.53 -7.07 11.01
CA GLU A 168 -8.54 -8.54 11.06
C GLU A 168 -7.19 -9.10 11.55
N LEU A 169 -6.06 -8.53 11.12
CA LEU A 169 -4.75 -8.92 11.63
C LEU A 169 -4.62 -8.69 13.13
N ILE A 170 -5.06 -7.54 13.64
CA ILE A 170 -5.03 -7.23 15.07
C ILE A 170 -5.89 -8.24 15.84
N GLU A 171 -7.10 -8.54 15.37
CA GLU A 171 -8.05 -9.43 16.07
C GLU A 171 -7.62 -10.89 16.14
N ARG A 172 -6.78 -11.32 15.19
CA ARG A 172 -6.19 -12.66 15.18
C ARG A 172 -5.14 -12.87 16.28
N THR A 173 -4.67 -11.80 16.92
CA THR A 173 -3.67 -11.87 18.00
C THR A 173 -4.30 -11.78 19.39
N ARG A 174 -3.62 -12.34 20.40
CA ARG A 174 -4.01 -12.19 21.81
C ARG A 174 -3.76 -10.77 22.31
N ILE A 175 -2.69 -10.12 21.85
CA ILE A 175 -2.38 -8.72 22.16
C ILE A 175 -3.50 -7.78 21.67
N GLY A 176 -4.16 -8.08 20.54
CA GLY A 176 -5.35 -7.37 20.06
C GLY A 176 -6.45 -7.22 21.12
N ARG A 177 -6.68 -8.27 21.92
CA ARG A 177 -7.65 -8.23 23.03
C ARG A 177 -7.22 -7.31 24.17
N LEU A 178 -5.92 -7.20 24.42
CA LEU A 178 -5.38 -6.30 25.45
C LEU A 178 -5.41 -4.84 24.99
N LEU A 179 -5.21 -4.60 23.68
CA LEU A 179 -5.29 -3.28 23.06
C LEU A 179 -6.70 -2.69 23.13
N ALA A 180 -7.75 -3.50 23.18
CA ALA A 180 -9.13 -3.06 23.40
C ALA A 180 -9.40 -2.51 24.82
N GLY A 181 -8.41 -2.58 25.72
CA GLY A 181 -8.53 -2.16 27.11
C GLY A 181 -9.10 -3.26 28.01
N PHE A 182 -8.74 -3.22 29.30
CA PHE A 182 -9.26 -4.15 30.30
C PHE A 182 -9.19 -3.57 31.71
N ARG A 183 -10.24 -3.79 32.50
CA ARG A 183 -10.37 -3.24 33.87
C ARG A 183 -10.10 -1.72 33.86
N ASP A 184 -9.09 -1.27 34.59
CA ASP A 184 -8.74 0.15 34.72
C ASP A 184 -7.80 0.66 33.60
N ARG A 185 -7.56 -0.14 32.56
CA ARG A 185 -6.72 0.25 31.42
C ARG A 185 -7.59 0.71 30.26
N ALA A 186 -7.37 1.95 29.84
CA ALA A 186 -7.96 2.51 28.64
C ALA A 186 -7.48 1.75 27.39
N PRO A 187 -8.31 1.68 26.32
CA PRO A 187 -7.90 1.10 25.05
C PRO A 187 -6.73 1.89 24.45
N ALA A 188 -5.90 1.18 23.69
CA ALA A 188 -4.90 1.79 22.82
C ALA A 188 -5.58 2.56 21.67
N ASP A 189 -4.88 3.56 21.11
CA ASP A 189 -5.31 4.21 19.88
C ASP A 189 -5.20 3.24 18.70
N ARG A 190 -6.29 2.55 18.42
CA ARG A 190 -6.36 1.53 17.36
C ARG A 190 -6.13 2.14 15.98
N ALA A 191 -6.58 3.37 15.76
CA ALA A 191 -6.36 4.07 14.49
C ALA A 191 -4.87 4.37 14.27
N ALA A 192 -4.10 4.68 15.32
CA ALA A 192 -2.64 4.85 15.20
C ALA A 192 -1.91 3.56 14.82
N ILE A 193 -2.37 2.41 15.31
CA ILE A 193 -1.82 1.10 14.94
C ILE A 193 -2.11 0.81 13.46
N LEU A 194 -3.37 1.00 13.03
CA LEU A 194 -3.77 0.79 11.64
C LEU A 194 -3.01 1.71 10.67
N ARG A 195 -2.84 2.99 11.01
CA ARG A 195 -1.98 3.91 10.23
C ARG A 195 -0.57 3.35 10.06
N SER A 196 0.03 2.81 11.13
CA SER A 196 1.39 2.24 11.08
C SER A 196 1.44 0.96 10.22
N LEU A 197 0.43 0.10 10.31
CA LEU A 197 0.32 -1.10 9.48
C LEU A 197 0.15 -0.77 7.99
N ASN A 198 -0.78 0.13 7.67
CA ASN A 198 -1.03 0.56 6.30
C ASN A 198 0.20 1.27 5.72
N ALA A 199 0.91 2.07 6.51
CA ALA A 199 2.15 2.71 6.09
C ALA A 199 3.23 1.68 5.70
N VAL A 200 3.49 0.69 6.56
CA VAL A 200 4.45 -0.39 6.27
C VAL A 200 4.02 -1.20 5.04
N SER A 201 2.71 -1.46 4.91
CA SER A 201 2.16 -2.11 3.72
C SER A 201 2.32 -1.27 2.45
N GLN A 202 2.13 0.05 2.52
CA GLN A 202 2.24 0.92 1.35
C GLN A 202 3.69 1.10 0.91
N MET A 203 4.64 1.14 1.85
CA MET A 203 6.08 1.19 1.53
C MET A 203 6.51 0.06 0.60
N VAL A 204 6.06 -1.18 0.86
CA VAL A 204 6.42 -2.34 0.03
C VAL A 204 5.68 -2.40 -1.29
N VAL A 205 4.55 -1.71 -1.39
CA VAL A 205 3.84 -1.47 -2.67
C VAL A 205 4.63 -0.47 -3.49
N ASP A 206 5.06 0.64 -2.92
CA ASP A 206 5.71 1.73 -3.65
C ASP A 206 7.15 1.41 -4.04
N PHE A 207 7.85 0.61 -3.23
CA PHE A 207 9.29 0.37 -3.37
C PHE A 207 9.61 -1.14 -3.44
N PRO A 208 9.74 -1.69 -4.66
CA PRO A 208 10.11 -3.09 -4.86
C PRO A 208 11.49 -3.46 -4.30
N CYS A 209 12.36 -2.47 -4.11
CA CYS A 209 13.66 -2.64 -3.47
C CYS A 209 13.60 -2.95 -1.97
N ILE A 210 12.47 -2.79 -1.28
CA ILE A 210 12.39 -3.16 0.13
C ILE A 210 12.39 -4.69 0.23
N ALA A 211 13.42 -5.24 0.88
CA ALA A 211 13.57 -6.67 1.14
C ALA A 211 12.98 -7.07 2.49
N GLY A 212 12.98 -6.16 3.47
CA GLY A 212 12.37 -6.37 4.77
C GLY A 212 12.24 -5.07 5.57
N ILE A 213 11.26 -5.06 6.48
CA ILE A 213 11.03 -3.98 7.44
C ILE A 213 10.86 -4.65 8.81
N ASP A 214 11.44 -4.06 9.84
CA ASP A 214 11.23 -4.46 11.24
C ASP A 214 11.08 -3.21 12.11
N VAL A 215 9.86 -2.97 12.58
CA VAL A 215 9.51 -1.92 13.54
C VAL A 215 9.30 -2.59 14.89
N ASN A 216 10.35 -2.58 15.71
CA ASN A 216 10.36 -3.27 16.98
C ASN A 216 11.18 -2.52 18.04
N PRO A 217 10.56 -1.93 19.08
CA PRO A 217 9.12 -1.92 19.34
C PRO A 217 8.38 -0.74 18.68
N LEU A 218 7.15 -0.98 18.24
CA LEU A 218 6.11 0.04 18.14
C LEU A 218 5.45 0.18 19.52
N LEU A 219 5.74 1.28 20.23
CA LEU A 219 5.16 1.55 21.54
C LEU A 219 3.78 2.18 21.38
N THR A 220 2.77 1.55 21.94
CA THR A 220 1.36 1.90 21.69
C THR A 220 0.58 2.05 22.98
N GLY A 221 -0.20 3.12 23.10
CA GLY A 221 -1.11 3.38 24.21
C GLY A 221 -2.31 4.24 23.79
N PRO A 222 -3.10 4.75 24.75
CA PRO A 222 -4.24 5.61 24.46
C PRO A 222 -3.86 6.94 23.77
N GLU A 223 -2.59 7.34 23.89
CA GLU A 223 -2.03 8.58 23.33
C GLU A 223 -1.59 8.44 21.87
N GLY A 224 -1.55 7.22 21.33
CA GLY A 224 -1.07 6.93 19.97
C GLY A 224 -0.14 5.73 19.88
N ALA A 225 0.56 5.62 18.76
CA ALA A 225 1.59 4.62 18.49
C ALA A 225 2.87 5.30 17.99
N VAL A 226 4.03 4.89 18.51
CA VAL A 226 5.35 5.47 18.20
C VAL A 226 6.38 4.38 17.93
N ALA A 227 7.03 4.42 16.76
CA ALA A 227 8.08 3.50 16.37
C ALA A 227 9.41 3.86 17.05
N LEU A 228 9.74 3.15 18.13
CA LEU A 228 10.93 3.45 18.94
C LEU A 228 12.23 2.98 18.29
N ASP A 229 12.17 1.93 17.49
CA ASP A 229 13.26 1.45 16.65
C ASP A 229 12.69 0.96 15.31
N ALA A 230 13.53 1.00 14.29
CA ALA A 230 13.19 0.60 12.94
C ALA A 230 14.43 0.10 12.20
N ARG A 231 14.25 -0.96 11.42
CA ARG A 231 15.24 -1.49 10.50
C ARG A 231 14.57 -1.70 9.14
N ILE A 232 15.24 -1.25 8.08
CA ILE A 232 14.81 -1.46 6.70
C ILE A 232 15.98 -2.07 5.94
N GLU A 233 15.70 -3.19 5.28
CA GLU A 233 16.64 -3.91 4.42
C GLU A 233 16.25 -3.72 2.96
N LEU A 234 17.25 -3.47 2.12
CA LEU A 234 17.13 -3.12 0.71
C LEU A 234 17.78 -4.20 -0.17
N ASP A 235 17.10 -4.54 -1.26
CA ASP A 235 17.63 -5.23 -2.42
C ASP A 235 18.22 -4.20 -3.38
N LEU A 236 19.56 -4.13 -3.41
CA LEU A 236 20.29 -3.16 -4.20
C LEU A 236 20.07 -3.31 -5.72
N SER A 237 19.68 -4.50 -6.18
CA SER A 237 19.44 -4.75 -7.60
C SER A 237 18.16 -4.09 -8.12
N ARG A 238 17.26 -3.68 -7.21
CA ARG A 238 15.92 -3.15 -7.53
C ARG A 238 15.72 -1.70 -7.13
N ILE A 239 16.79 -0.99 -6.75
CA ILE A 239 16.72 0.41 -6.23
C ILE A 239 16.04 1.38 -7.21
N GLU A 240 16.23 1.15 -8.50
CA GLU A 240 15.68 1.98 -9.56
C GLU A 240 14.33 1.49 -10.08
N GLU A 241 13.84 0.34 -9.59
CA GLU A 241 12.54 -0.18 -9.97
C GLU A 241 11.44 0.75 -9.45
N GLU A 242 10.44 1.02 -10.29
CA GLU A 242 9.27 1.82 -9.93
C GLU A 242 8.17 0.90 -9.41
N GLY A 243 7.44 1.39 -8.40
CA GLY A 243 6.22 0.72 -7.96
C GLY A 243 5.09 0.83 -9.00
N PRO A 244 4.01 0.07 -8.83
CA PRO A 244 3.77 -0.86 -7.72
C PRO A 244 4.67 -2.11 -7.80
N ASN A 245 5.02 -2.67 -6.65
CA ASN A 245 5.86 -3.85 -6.56
C ASN A 245 5.24 -5.05 -7.30
N PRO A 246 5.93 -5.60 -8.32
CA PRO A 246 5.37 -6.66 -9.15
C PRO A 246 5.26 -8.01 -8.43
N ASP A 247 5.92 -8.17 -7.28
CA ASP A 247 5.91 -9.43 -6.52
C ASP A 247 4.74 -9.53 -5.54
N LEU A 248 3.81 -8.57 -5.52
CA LEU A 248 2.64 -8.60 -4.66
C LEU A 248 1.69 -9.72 -5.10
N ALA A 249 1.29 -10.57 -4.15
CA ALA A 249 0.25 -11.58 -4.40
C ALA A 249 -1.13 -10.97 -4.71
N ILE A 250 -1.37 -9.72 -4.26
CA ILE A 250 -2.60 -8.97 -4.53
C ILE A 250 -2.21 -7.67 -5.23
N ARG A 251 -2.72 -7.45 -6.45
CA ARG A 251 -2.46 -6.19 -7.16
C ARG A 251 -3.15 -5.01 -6.47
N PRO A 252 -2.45 -3.88 -6.28
CA PRO A 252 -3.02 -2.71 -5.64
C PRO A 252 -4.07 -2.05 -6.54
N TYR A 253 -4.95 -1.25 -5.91
CA TYR A 253 -5.94 -0.45 -6.63
C TYR A 253 -5.23 0.50 -7.62
N PRO A 254 -5.57 0.47 -8.93
CA PRO A 254 -4.84 1.22 -9.95
C PRO A 254 -5.25 2.71 -10.00
N SER A 255 -5.00 3.43 -8.91
CA SER A 255 -5.38 4.85 -8.73
C SER A 255 -4.81 5.81 -9.78
N GLY A 256 -3.71 5.44 -10.44
CA GLY A 256 -3.13 6.22 -11.55
C GLY A 256 -4.02 6.32 -12.80
N TRP A 257 -5.11 5.55 -12.86
CA TRP A 257 -6.06 5.53 -13.97
C TRP A 257 -7.36 6.29 -13.69
N GLU A 258 -7.34 7.26 -12.78
CA GLU A 258 -8.44 8.22 -12.59
C GLU A 258 -8.30 9.40 -13.57
N LYS A 259 -9.40 9.77 -14.23
CA LYS A 259 -9.43 10.86 -15.23
C LYS A 259 -10.80 11.51 -15.27
N THR A 260 -10.86 12.82 -15.46
CA THR A 260 -12.11 13.53 -15.74
C THR A 260 -12.33 13.70 -17.24
N PHE A 261 -13.59 13.69 -17.68
CA PHE A 261 -13.97 14.07 -19.03
C PHE A 261 -15.31 14.81 -19.04
N THR A 262 -15.50 15.66 -20.04
CA THR A 262 -16.75 16.40 -20.26
C THR A 262 -17.46 15.83 -21.47
N SER A 263 -18.74 15.50 -21.35
CA SER A 263 -19.56 14.99 -22.45
C SER A 263 -19.86 16.08 -23.48
N GLN A 264 -20.40 15.68 -24.64
CA GLN A 264 -20.87 16.63 -25.65
C GLN A 264 -22.00 17.55 -25.14
N ALA A 265 -22.74 17.11 -24.11
CA ALA A 265 -23.78 17.87 -23.45
C ALA A 265 -23.25 18.83 -22.37
N GLY A 266 -21.92 18.86 -22.13
CA GLY A 266 -21.30 19.71 -21.11
C GLY A 266 -21.34 19.14 -19.69
N GLU A 267 -21.80 17.90 -19.50
CA GLU A 267 -21.78 17.24 -18.20
C GLU A 267 -20.37 16.68 -17.90
N GLU A 268 -19.90 16.86 -16.67
CA GLU A 268 -18.61 16.35 -16.21
C GLU A 268 -18.75 14.96 -15.55
N TYR A 269 -17.79 14.10 -15.85
CA TYR A 269 -17.70 12.73 -15.35
C TYR A 269 -16.29 12.42 -14.88
N THR A 270 -16.21 11.62 -13.82
CA THR A 270 -14.95 11.01 -13.35
C THR A 270 -14.92 9.55 -13.79
N LEU A 271 -13.95 9.22 -14.65
CA LEU A 271 -13.56 7.84 -14.95
C LEU A 271 -12.57 7.38 -13.90
N ARG A 272 -12.82 6.22 -13.30
CA ARG A 272 -11.87 5.59 -12.37
C ARG A 272 -12.06 4.08 -12.31
N PRO A 273 -11.07 3.31 -11.85
CA PRO A 273 -11.27 1.89 -11.60
C PRO A 273 -12.41 1.65 -10.61
N ILE A 274 -13.15 0.56 -10.78
CA ILE A 274 -14.24 0.17 -9.88
C ILE A 274 -13.70 -0.20 -8.50
N ARG A 275 -14.42 0.15 -7.44
CA ARG A 275 -14.10 -0.17 -6.05
C ARG A 275 -15.13 -1.18 -5.51
N PRO A 276 -14.78 -2.04 -4.54
CA PRO A 276 -15.74 -2.93 -3.88
C PRO A 276 -17.00 -2.21 -3.38
N ALA A 277 -16.85 -1.01 -2.82
CA ALA A 277 -17.94 -0.18 -2.29
C ALA A 277 -18.93 0.30 -3.37
N ASP A 278 -18.55 0.30 -4.65
CA ASP A 278 -19.42 0.71 -5.76
C ASP A 278 -20.59 -0.25 -5.98
N ILE A 279 -20.59 -1.40 -5.32
CA ILE A 279 -21.73 -2.32 -5.30
C ILE A 279 -23.03 -1.60 -4.93
N ALA A 280 -22.96 -0.58 -4.07
CA ALA A 280 -24.09 0.24 -3.66
C ALA A 280 -24.69 1.10 -4.80
N LEU A 281 -23.93 1.36 -5.87
CA LEU A 281 -24.36 2.19 -7.01
C LEU A 281 -25.11 1.39 -8.09
N TYR A 282 -24.95 0.06 -8.11
CA TYR A 282 -25.53 -0.80 -9.14
C TYR A 282 -27.06 -0.81 -9.18
N PRO A 283 -27.80 -0.86 -8.05
CA PRO A 283 -29.25 -0.92 -8.09
C PRO A 283 -29.88 0.26 -8.85
N ASP A 284 -29.45 1.48 -8.57
CA ASP A 284 -29.96 2.69 -9.23
C ASP A 284 -29.49 2.78 -10.68
N PHE A 285 -28.24 2.39 -10.95
CA PHE A 285 -27.72 2.32 -12.32
C PHE A 285 -28.55 1.37 -13.19
N LEU A 286 -28.80 0.15 -12.73
CA LEU A 286 -29.52 -0.88 -13.49
C LEU A 286 -30.99 -0.51 -13.74
N GLN A 287 -31.62 0.30 -12.88
CA GLN A 287 -32.96 0.84 -13.12
C GLN A 287 -33.02 1.80 -14.31
N CYS A 288 -31.91 2.45 -14.65
CA CYS A 288 -31.79 3.35 -15.79
C CYS A 288 -31.27 2.64 -17.07
N VAL A 289 -31.14 1.31 -17.05
CA VAL A 289 -30.72 0.52 -18.21
C VAL A 289 -31.90 -0.29 -18.73
N SER A 290 -32.16 -0.19 -20.03
CA SER A 290 -33.22 -0.93 -20.70
C SER A 290 -32.94 -2.44 -20.71
N ALA A 291 -33.99 -3.25 -20.75
CA ALA A 291 -33.85 -4.71 -20.85
C ALA A 291 -33.11 -5.15 -22.12
N ASP A 292 -33.19 -4.36 -23.20
CA ASP A 292 -32.48 -4.63 -24.44
C ASP A 292 -30.98 -4.34 -24.31
N ASP A 293 -30.60 -3.21 -23.70
CA ASP A 293 -29.18 -2.92 -23.42
C ASP A 293 -28.54 -3.95 -22.48
N ILE A 294 -29.29 -4.44 -21.48
CA ILE A 294 -28.86 -5.57 -20.63
C ILE A 294 -28.63 -6.82 -21.49
N ARG A 295 -29.57 -7.13 -22.38
CA ARG A 295 -29.44 -8.29 -23.27
C ARG A 295 -28.22 -8.18 -24.16
N LEU A 296 -28.01 -7.02 -24.78
CA LEU A 296 -26.85 -6.75 -25.63
C LEU A 296 -25.53 -6.89 -24.87
N ARG A 297 -25.45 -6.39 -23.62
CA ARG A 297 -24.24 -6.47 -22.79
C ARG A 297 -23.90 -7.89 -22.33
N PHE A 298 -24.90 -8.69 -22.00
CA PHE A 298 -24.70 -10.02 -21.40
C PHE A 298 -24.96 -11.17 -22.36
N LEU A 299 -25.11 -10.89 -23.65
CA LEU A 299 -25.45 -11.84 -24.71
C LEU A 299 -26.65 -12.72 -24.34
N GLY A 300 -27.62 -12.15 -23.65
CA GLY A 300 -28.77 -12.90 -23.13
C GLY A 300 -29.66 -12.10 -22.20
N TYR A 301 -30.94 -12.45 -22.15
CA TYR A 301 -31.90 -11.80 -21.27
C TYR A 301 -31.58 -12.10 -19.80
N ARG A 302 -31.41 -11.05 -19.00
CA ARG A 302 -31.31 -11.15 -17.54
C ARG A 302 -32.43 -10.37 -16.87
N ARG A 303 -33.15 -11.05 -15.96
CA ARG A 303 -34.25 -10.47 -15.19
C ARG A 303 -33.83 -9.97 -13.80
N ALA A 304 -32.70 -10.45 -13.27
CA ALA A 304 -32.24 -10.11 -11.94
C ALA A 304 -30.71 -10.13 -11.86
N PHE A 305 -30.18 -9.30 -10.98
CA PHE A 305 -28.77 -9.24 -10.60
C PHE A 305 -28.68 -9.55 -9.11
N PRO A 306 -28.54 -10.82 -8.72
CA PRO A 306 -28.41 -11.19 -7.31
C PRO A 306 -27.11 -10.62 -6.72
N ASP A 307 -27.08 -10.41 -5.41
CA ASP A 307 -25.94 -9.80 -4.70
C ASP A 307 -24.60 -10.47 -5.02
N GLU A 308 -24.57 -11.80 -5.11
CA GLU A 308 -23.37 -12.55 -5.46
C GLU A 308 -22.83 -12.22 -6.85
N MET A 309 -23.70 -11.89 -7.81
CA MET A 309 -23.28 -11.43 -9.13
C MET A 309 -22.72 -10.01 -9.05
N LEU A 310 -23.36 -9.13 -8.28
CA LEU A 310 -22.89 -7.76 -8.10
C LEU A 310 -21.50 -7.72 -7.44
N LYS A 311 -21.26 -8.58 -6.43
CA LYS A 311 -19.93 -8.76 -5.83
C LYS A 311 -18.88 -9.14 -6.86
N ARG A 312 -19.16 -10.12 -7.74
CA ARG A 312 -18.23 -10.49 -8.84
C ARG A 312 -17.99 -9.36 -9.84
N LEU A 313 -18.96 -8.46 -10.00
CA LEU A 313 -18.81 -7.34 -10.91
C LEU A 313 -17.95 -6.20 -10.32
N THR A 314 -17.84 -6.10 -8.99
CA THR A 314 -17.15 -4.99 -8.30
C THR A 314 -15.87 -5.37 -7.54
N GLN A 315 -15.74 -6.62 -7.11
CA GLN A 315 -14.59 -7.12 -6.36
C GLN A 315 -13.68 -7.88 -7.32
N LEU A 316 -12.79 -7.14 -7.97
CA LEU A 316 -11.96 -7.64 -9.06
C LEU A 316 -10.58 -8.05 -8.55
N ASP A 317 -10.01 -9.06 -9.21
CA ASP A 317 -8.58 -9.30 -9.20
C ASP A 317 -7.94 -8.46 -10.30
N TYR A 318 -7.30 -7.35 -9.93
CA TYR A 318 -6.69 -6.42 -10.88
C TYR A 318 -5.48 -7.00 -11.65
N ASP A 319 -5.04 -8.23 -11.33
CA ASP A 319 -4.06 -8.94 -12.17
C ASP A 319 -4.65 -9.42 -13.50
N ARG A 320 -5.96 -9.69 -13.52
CA ARG A 320 -6.65 -10.32 -14.66
C ARG A 320 -7.87 -9.54 -15.14
N GLU A 321 -8.49 -8.76 -14.26
CA GLU A 321 -9.72 -8.04 -14.56
C GLU A 321 -9.63 -6.59 -14.11
N ILE A 322 -9.99 -5.68 -15.02
CA ILE A 322 -10.19 -4.27 -14.68
C ILE A 322 -11.60 -3.85 -15.10
N ALA A 323 -12.21 -2.96 -14.34
CA ALA A 323 -13.38 -2.24 -14.79
C ALA A 323 -13.24 -0.76 -14.47
N PHE A 324 -13.60 0.09 -15.42
CA PHE A 324 -13.70 1.53 -15.23
C PHE A 324 -15.14 1.96 -15.14
N VAL A 325 -15.45 2.77 -14.13
CA VAL A 325 -16.77 3.38 -13.94
C VAL A 325 -16.72 4.85 -14.34
N ALA A 326 -17.78 5.33 -14.97
CA ALA A 326 -18.04 6.76 -15.18
C ALA A 326 -19.00 7.26 -14.10
N ILE A 327 -18.52 8.14 -13.23
CA ILE A 327 -19.28 8.71 -12.11
C ILE A 327 -19.62 10.17 -12.43
N ARG A 328 -20.90 10.54 -12.29
CA ARG A 328 -21.39 11.92 -12.43
C ARG A 328 -20.97 12.77 -11.22
N ALA A 329 -21.05 14.09 -11.36
CA ALA A 329 -20.78 15.02 -10.25
C ALA A 329 -21.70 14.82 -9.01
N ASP A 330 -22.89 14.26 -9.20
CA ASP A 330 -23.83 13.90 -8.12
C ASP A 330 -23.52 12.55 -7.46
N GLY A 331 -22.46 11.85 -7.90
CA GLY A 331 -22.03 10.54 -7.41
C GLY A 331 -22.71 9.36 -8.10
N ALA A 332 -23.66 9.59 -9.03
CA ALA A 332 -24.35 8.50 -9.70
C ALA A 332 -23.49 7.83 -10.78
N LEU A 333 -23.62 6.51 -10.86
CA LEU A 333 -22.97 5.69 -11.90
C LEU A 333 -23.67 5.90 -13.25
N ALA A 334 -22.88 6.22 -14.28
CA ALA A 334 -23.37 6.52 -15.63
C ALA A 334 -23.01 5.46 -16.67
N GLY A 335 -21.90 4.75 -16.46
CA GLY A 335 -21.46 3.68 -17.33
C GLY A 335 -20.29 2.90 -16.76
N ILE A 336 -20.06 1.73 -17.32
CA ILE A 336 -19.02 0.79 -16.93
C ILE A 336 -18.38 0.24 -18.19
N SER A 337 -17.05 0.21 -18.25
CA SER A 337 -16.30 -0.64 -19.18
C SER A 337 -15.49 -1.66 -18.38
N ARG A 338 -15.23 -2.83 -18.96
CA ARG A 338 -14.49 -3.92 -18.32
C ARG A 338 -13.54 -4.54 -19.33
N LEU A 339 -12.39 -4.99 -18.86
CA LEU A 339 -11.45 -5.84 -19.57
C LEU A 339 -11.18 -7.09 -18.72
N SER A 340 -11.22 -8.26 -19.35
CA SER A 340 -10.96 -9.54 -18.70
C SER A 340 -9.90 -10.31 -19.49
N ALA A 341 -8.69 -10.36 -18.95
CA ALA A 341 -7.54 -10.98 -19.59
C ALA A 341 -7.61 -12.51 -19.55
N ASP A 342 -7.08 -13.12 -20.62
CA ASP A 342 -6.92 -14.57 -20.70
C ASP A 342 -5.84 -15.06 -19.71
N PRO A 343 -5.75 -16.38 -19.45
CA PRO A 343 -4.78 -16.91 -18.50
C PRO A 343 -3.31 -16.64 -18.85
N ASN A 344 -3.00 -16.37 -20.12
CA ASN A 344 -1.64 -16.07 -20.59
C ASN A 344 -1.35 -14.56 -20.65
N HIS A 345 -2.32 -13.71 -20.32
CA HIS A 345 -2.21 -12.26 -20.35
C HIS A 345 -1.79 -11.72 -21.75
N GLU A 346 -2.25 -12.39 -22.81
CA GLU A 346 -1.98 -12.00 -24.19
C GLU A 346 -3.13 -11.20 -24.79
N SER A 347 -4.37 -11.63 -24.53
CA SER A 347 -5.58 -10.96 -24.96
C SER A 347 -6.53 -10.72 -23.81
N ALA A 348 -7.46 -9.79 -24.01
CA ALA A 348 -8.50 -9.55 -23.05
C ALA A 348 -9.83 -9.19 -23.70
N GLU A 349 -10.92 -9.73 -23.14
CA GLU A 349 -12.27 -9.47 -23.60
C GLU A 349 -12.81 -8.17 -22.99
N PHE A 350 -13.34 -7.27 -23.82
CA PHE A 350 -13.99 -6.05 -23.35
C PHE A 350 -15.50 -6.23 -23.15
N GLY A 351 -16.06 -5.44 -22.23
CA GLY A 351 -17.50 -5.26 -22.15
C GLY A 351 -17.87 -3.84 -21.73
N LEU A 352 -18.94 -3.29 -22.30
CA LEU A 352 -19.37 -1.91 -22.10
C LEU A 352 -20.86 -1.81 -21.80
N LEU A 353 -21.23 -1.08 -20.74
CA LEU A 353 -22.61 -0.78 -20.41
C LEU A 353 -22.74 0.68 -20.02
N VAL A 354 -23.58 1.43 -20.72
CA VAL A 354 -23.90 2.84 -20.43
C VAL A 354 -25.39 2.94 -20.17
N ARG A 355 -25.80 3.76 -19.19
CA ARG A 355 -27.21 4.05 -18.93
C ARG A 355 -27.92 4.44 -20.21
N SER A 356 -29.11 3.88 -20.44
CA SER A 356 -29.84 4.05 -21.70
C SER A 356 -30.20 5.51 -21.97
N ASP A 357 -30.49 6.28 -20.93
CA ASP A 357 -30.82 7.70 -21.00
C ASP A 357 -29.60 8.62 -21.25
N LEU A 358 -28.38 8.09 -21.15
CA LEU A 358 -27.12 8.83 -21.35
C LEU A 358 -26.34 8.40 -22.61
N GLN A 359 -26.89 7.46 -23.40
CA GLN A 359 -26.28 7.03 -24.65
C GLN A 359 -26.23 8.16 -25.69
N GLY A 360 -25.27 8.09 -26.61
CA GLY A 360 -25.07 9.11 -27.65
C GLY A 360 -24.36 10.38 -27.20
N GLN A 361 -23.91 10.47 -25.94
CA GLN A 361 -23.21 11.66 -25.40
C GLN A 361 -21.68 11.52 -25.34
N GLY A 362 -21.12 10.44 -25.91
CA GLY A 362 -19.68 10.16 -25.92
C GLY A 362 -19.16 9.33 -24.74
N LEU A 363 -20.01 8.95 -23.78
CA LEU A 363 -19.65 8.12 -22.61
C LEU A 363 -19.00 6.80 -22.99
N GLY A 364 -19.60 6.05 -23.94
CA GLY A 364 -19.07 4.77 -24.40
C GLY A 364 -17.68 4.91 -25.04
N TRP A 365 -17.49 5.97 -25.82
CA TRP A 365 -16.20 6.28 -26.44
C TRP A 365 -15.13 6.65 -25.40
N ALA A 366 -15.47 7.49 -24.43
CA ALA A 366 -14.56 7.86 -23.35
C ALA A 366 -14.13 6.64 -22.51
N LEU A 367 -15.09 5.79 -22.13
CA LEU A 367 -14.83 4.55 -21.38
C LEU A 367 -13.96 3.58 -22.17
N MET A 368 -14.29 3.31 -23.44
CA MET A 368 -13.53 2.38 -24.27
C MET A 368 -12.12 2.91 -24.59
N THR A 369 -11.97 4.21 -24.87
CA THR A 369 -10.65 4.81 -25.09
C THR A 369 -9.76 4.62 -23.86
N HIS A 370 -10.31 4.89 -22.68
CA HIS A 370 -9.60 4.71 -21.41
C HIS A 370 -9.23 3.24 -21.14
N LEU A 371 -10.14 2.31 -21.50
CA LEU A 371 -9.91 0.88 -21.41
C LEU A 371 -8.77 0.40 -22.34
N ILE A 372 -8.72 0.93 -23.57
CA ILE A 372 -7.68 0.61 -24.55
C ILE A 372 -6.32 1.17 -24.09
N ASP A 373 -6.29 2.40 -23.59
CA ASP A 373 -5.07 3.01 -23.05
C ASP A 373 -4.54 2.19 -21.86
N TYR A 374 -5.42 1.70 -20.99
CA TYR A 374 -5.05 0.77 -19.92
C TYR A 374 -4.47 -0.53 -20.49
N GLY A 375 -5.16 -1.17 -21.44
CA GLY A 375 -4.66 -2.43 -22.02
C GLY A 375 -3.28 -2.31 -22.66
N ARG A 376 -2.96 -1.17 -23.27
CA ARG A 376 -1.60 -0.89 -23.79
C ARG A 376 -0.56 -0.80 -22.69
N ALA A 377 -0.89 -0.12 -21.60
CA ALA A 377 0.03 0.07 -20.48
C ALA A 377 0.21 -1.20 -19.63
N ASP A 378 -0.82 -2.04 -19.54
CA ASP A 378 -0.76 -3.37 -18.90
C ASP A 378 0.04 -4.38 -19.74
N GLY A 379 0.29 -4.07 -21.02
CA GLY A 379 1.15 -4.88 -21.90
C GLY A 379 0.40 -5.95 -22.69
N LEU A 380 -0.93 -5.85 -22.80
CA LEU A 380 -1.74 -6.74 -23.62
C LEU A 380 -1.36 -6.63 -25.10
N SER A 381 -1.43 -7.75 -25.81
CA SER A 381 -1.13 -7.78 -27.25
C SER A 381 -2.35 -7.38 -28.08
N ARG A 382 -3.55 -7.78 -27.66
CA ARG A 382 -4.81 -7.43 -28.32
C ARG A 382 -5.97 -7.32 -27.34
N ILE A 383 -7.01 -6.58 -27.74
CA ILE A 383 -8.31 -6.53 -27.07
C ILE A 383 -9.35 -7.11 -28.01
N GLU A 384 -10.21 -7.97 -27.50
CA GLU A 384 -11.27 -8.61 -28.26
C GLU A 384 -12.64 -8.41 -27.60
N GLY A 385 -13.73 -8.57 -28.33
CA GLY A 385 -15.06 -8.51 -27.75
C GLY A 385 -16.11 -9.13 -28.66
N ILE A 386 -17.06 -9.82 -28.03
CA ILE A 386 -18.16 -10.50 -28.71
C ILE A 386 -19.43 -9.67 -28.50
N MET A 387 -20.16 -9.44 -29.59
CA MET A 387 -21.42 -8.70 -29.58
C MET A 387 -22.40 -9.28 -30.58
N PHE A 388 -23.70 -9.03 -30.39
CA PHE A 388 -24.70 -9.37 -31.41
C PHE A 388 -24.48 -8.55 -32.68
N ASP A 389 -24.70 -9.18 -33.84
CA ASP A 389 -24.65 -8.57 -35.17
C ASP A 389 -25.63 -7.40 -35.35
N GLU A 390 -26.75 -7.40 -34.62
CA GLU A 390 -27.72 -6.31 -34.59
C GLU A 390 -27.30 -5.09 -33.74
N ASN A 391 -26.16 -5.16 -33.02
CA ASN A 391 -25.70 -4.07 -32.16
C ASN A 391 -24.93 -2.99 -32.95
N ASP A 392 -25.59 -2.37 -33.93
CA ASP A 392 -25.02 -1.36 -34.84
C ASP A 392 -24.25 -0.25 -34.12
N ARG A 393 -24.73 0.15 -32.92
CA ARG A 393 -24.09 1.18 -32.10
C ARG A 393 -22.73 0.75 -31.58
N MET A 394 -22.62 -0.45 -31.02
CA MET A 394 -21.35 -0.97 -30.52
C MET A 394 -20.40 -1.30 -31.66
N ILE A 395 -20.91 -1.86 -32.76
CA ILE A 395 -20.12 -2.16 -33.96
C ILE A 395 -19.54 -0.87 -34.55
N GLY A 396 -20.35 0.18 -34.66
CA GLY A 396 -19.90 1.50 -35.10
C GLY A 396 -18.82 2.08 -34.17
N LEU A 397 -19.06 2.05 -32.85
CA LEU A 397 -18.09 2.50 -31.85
C LEU A 397 -16.75 1.73 -31.94
N ALA A 398 -16.81 0.41 -32.07
CA ALA A 398 -15.62 -0.44 -32.18
C ALA A 398 -14.81 -0.10 -33.45
N ARG A 399 -15.48 0.07 -34.60
CA ARG A 399 -14.82 0.49 -35.85
C ARG A 399 -14.16 1.87 -35.72
N ASP A 400 -14.83 2.83 -35.11
CA ASP A 400 -14.30 4.18 -34.89
C ASP A 400 -13.07 4.18 -33.98
N LEU A 401 -12.98 3.20 -33.07
CA LEU A 401 -11.83 2.98 -32.18
C LEU A 401 -10.73 2.10 -32.80
N GLY A 402 -10.90 1.67 -34.05
CA GLY A 402 -9.90 0.91 -34.80
C GLY A 402 -10.00 -0.61 -34.68
N PHE A 403 -11.06 -1.15 -34.10
CA PHE A 403 -11.29 -2.60 -34.10
C PHE A 403 -11.64 -3.09 -35.50
N VAL A 404 -11.09 -4.25 -35.87
CA VAL A 404 -11.49 -5.02 -37.04
C VAL A 404 -12.62 -5.96 -36.63
N ILE A 405 -13.70 -5.97 -37.42
CA ILE A 405 -14.90 -6.76 -37.14
C ILE A 405 -14.89 -8.00 -38.03
N HIS A 406 -15.09 -9.16 -37.42
CA HIS A 406 -15.17 -10.47 -38.06
C HIS A 406 -16.49 -11.16 -37.70
N ASP A 407 -17.00 -12.03 -38.57
CA ASP A 407 -18.07 -12.95 -38.22
C ASP A 407 -17.57 -13.91 -37.13
N HIS A 408 -18.39 -14.19 -36.11
CA HIS A 408 -18.03 -15.17 -35.09
C HIS A 408 -17.98 -16.58 -35.70
N PRO A 409 -16.94 -17.39 -35.43
CA PRO A 409 -16.72 -18.66 -36.14
C PRO A 409 -17.82 -19.70 -35.90
N ASP A 410 -18.45 -19.66 -34.72
CA ASP A 410 -19.40 -20.68 -34.27
C ASP A 410 -20.86 -20.20 -34.19
N ASP A 411 -21.13 -18.90 -34.37
CA ASP A 411 -22.48 -18.33 -34.20
C ASP A 411 -22.69 -17.15 -35.16
N SER A 412 -23.57 -17.32 -36.15
CA SER A 412 -23.82 -16.31 -37.18
C SER A 412 -24.59 -15.08 -36.67
N THR A 413 -25.07 -15.10 -35.43
CA THR A 413 -25.75 -13.94 -34.79
C THR A 413 -24.79 -13.07 -33.99
N LEU A 414 -23.51 -13.45 -33.95
CA LEU A 414 -22.47 -12.77 -33.21
C LEU A 414 -21.36 -12.28 -34.13
N GLU A 415 -20.78 -11.15 -33.76
CA GLU A 415 -19.57 -10.60 -34.34
C GLU A 415 -18.43 -10.59 -33.30
N LEU A 416 -17.21 -10.78 -33.80
CA LEU A 416 -15.97 -10.67 -33.04
C LEU A 416 -15.23 -9.38 -33.45
N ALA A 417 -15.09 -8.44 -32.53
CA ALA A 417 -14.22 -7.29 -32.68
C ALA A 417 -12.82 -7.59 -32.15
N VAL A 418 -11.78 -7.25 -32.92
CA VAL A 418 -10.37 -7.42 -32.53
C VAL A 418 -9.60 -6.12 -32.75
N LEU A 419 -8.88 -5.67 -31.73
CA LEU A 419 -7.93 -4.55 -31.79
C LEU A 419 -6.55 -5.05 -31.38
N GLU A 420 -5.60 -5.03 -32.31
CA GLU A 420 -4.19 -5.23 -31.99
C GLU A 420 -3.64 -3.96 -31.31
N LEU A 421 -2.90 -4.15 -30.20
CA LEU A 421 -2.33 -3.06 -29.41
C LEU A 421 -0.85 -2.79 -29.72
N LYS A 422 -0.22 -3.67 -30.51
CA LYS A 422 1.21 -3.62 -30.88
C LYS A 422 1.49 -2.74 -32.10
#